data_AF-A0A7X0VSS3-F1
#
_entry.id   AF-A0A7X0VSS3-F1
#
_cell.length_a   1.000
_cell.length_b   1.000
_cell.length_c   1.000
_cell.angle_alpha   90.00
_cell.angle_beta   90.00
_cell.angle_gamma   90.00
#
_symmetry.space_group_name_H-M   'P 1'
#
loop_
_entity.id
_entity.type
_entity.pdbx_description
1 polymer ?
#
loop_
_entity_poly.entity_id
_entity_poly.type
_entity_poly.pdbx_seq_one_letter_code
_entity_poly.pdbx_strand_id
1 'polypeptide(L)'
;MDKKCIVCGHPYPEEHHVVYRSQQSAMINCPHNKIPLCYEHHRGNKSPHMDRNLDVKYKREFQERLEYLFSIKECYLEGEVQAILMIQKKDVRKIVKTLCVVIMGDDVGYKREDIIKQAMGGRLYG
;
A
#
# COMPACT_ATOMS: atom_id res chain seq x y z
N MET A 1 -21.36 7.31 -2.56
CA MET A 1 -21.43 6.21 -1.58
C MET A 1 -20.60 6.65 -0.39
N ASP A 2 -21.27 7.01 0.71
CA ASP A 2 -20.59 7.54 1.89
C ASP A 2 -19.62 6.49 2.43
N LYS A 3 -18.34 6.83 2.51
CA LYS A 3 -17.35 5.95 3.14
C LYS A 3 -17.79 5.77 4.59
N LYS A 4 -17.86 4.53 5.06
CA LYS A 4 -18.15 4.18 6.46
C LYS A 4 -16.91 3.56 7.08
N CYS A 5 -16.78 3.63 8.40
CA CYS A 5 -15.73 2.91 9.11
C CYS A 5 -15.80 1.41 8.79
N ILE A 6 -14.68 0.81 8.39
CA ILE A 6 -14.66 -0.63 8.05
C ILE A 6 -14.89 -1.55 9.26
N VAL A 7 -14.69 -1.04 10.48
CA VAL A 7 -14.82 -1.83 11.72
C VAL A 7 -16.25 -1.84 12.25
N CYS A 8 -16.91 -0.67 12.29
CA CYS A 8 -18.23 -0.53 12.95
C CYS A 8 -19.31 0.14 12.09
N GLY A 9 -19.00 0.54 10.85
CA GLY A 9 -19.99 1.16 9.96
C GLY A 9 -20.33 2.63 10.26
N HIS A 10 -19.63 3.28 11.19
CA HIS A 10 -19.84 4.69 11.52
C HIS A 10 -19.72 5.60 10.27
N PRO A 11 -20.66 6.54 10.05
CA PRO A 11 -20.81 7.27 8.79
C PRO A 11 -19.76 8.36 8.53
N TYR A 12 -18.98 8.76 9.55
CA TYR A 12 -17.94 9.78 9.43
C TYR A 12 -16.56 9.18 9.70
N PRO A 13 -15.92 8.51 8.73
CA PRO A 13 -14.56 8.01 8.86
C PRO A 13 -13.52 9.05 8.44
N GLU A 14 -12.35 8.94 9.05
CA GLU A 14 -11.09 9.53 8.60
C GLU A 14 -10.35 8.53 7.69
N GLU A 15 -9.44 9.03 6.85
CA GLU A 15 -8.53 8.19 6.08
C GLU A 15 -7.32 7.80 6.92
N HIS A 16 -7.17 6.51 7.21
CA HIS A 16 -5.99 5.96 7.84
C HIS A 16 -5.04 5.40 6.77
N HIS A 17 -3.76 5.79 6.82
CA HIS A 17 -2.71 5.24 5.98
C HIS A 17 -2.13 3.97 6.59
N VAL A 18 -2.29 2.83 5.92
CA VAL A 18 -1.81 1.52 6.40
C VAL A 18 -0.28 1.48 6.46
N VAL A 19 0.38 1.93 5.39
CA VAL A 19 1.81 2.25 5.37
C VAL A 19 1.96 3.74 5.64
N TYR A 20 2.59 4.06 6.76
CA TYR A 20 2.73 5.44 7.21
C TYR A 20 3.63 6.25 6.29
N ARG A 21 3.42 7.57 6.24
CA ARG A 21 4.25 8.52 5.49
C ARG A 21 5.75 8.38 5.81
N SER A 22 6.08 8.11 7.08
CA SER A 22 7.45 7.92 7.55
C SER A 22 8.10 6.63 7.03
N GLN A 23 7.30 5.64 6.64
CA GLN A 23 7.77 4.36 6.10
C GLN A 23 7.89 4.43 4.57
N GLN A 24 6.89 4.98 3.89
CA GLN A 24 6.93 5.18 2.43
C GLN A 24 6.11 6.41 2.02
N SER A 25 6.79 7.55 1.87
CA SER A 25 6.13 8.81 1.48
C SER A 25 5.47 8.78 0.10
N ALA A 26 5.93 7.92 -0.81
CA ALA A 26 5.33 7.75 -2.13
C ALA A 26 3.89 7.21 -2.08
N MET A 27 3.55 6.49 -1.01
CA MET A 27 2.25 5.81 -0.87
C MET A 27 1.18 6.65 -0.17
N ILE A 28 1.48 7.90 0.22
CA ILE A 28 0.53 8.76 0.93
C ILE A 28 -0.70 9.11 0.09
N ASN A 29 -0.53 9.20 -1.23
CA ASN A 29 -1.60 9.50 -2.20
C ASN A 29 -2.17 8.25 -2.86
N CYS A 30 -1.62 7.06 -2.55
CA CYS A 30 -2.13 5.81 -3.09
C CYS A 30 -3.51 5.51 -2.46
N PRO A 31 -4.59 5.37 -3.25
CA PRO A 31 -5.91 5.06 -2.71
C PRO A 31 -5.95 3.67 -2.07
N HIS A 32 -5.13 2.71 -2.52
CA HIS A 32 -5.07 1.37 -1.94
C HIS A 32 -4.44 1.35 -0.55
N ASN A 33 -3.58 2.32 -0.23
CA ASN A 33 -2.91 2.44 1.07
C ASN A 33 -3.80 3.11 2.14
N LYS A 34 -5.07 3.40 1.83
CA LYS A 34 -5.98 4.14 2.69
C LYS A 34 -7.19 3.28 3.05
N ILE A 35 -7.49 3.19 4.33
CA ILE A 35 -8.71 2.56 4.85
C ILE A 35 -9.56 3.57 5.64
N PRO A 36 -10.90 3.53 5.53
CA PRO A 36 -11.76 4.42 6.30
C PRO A 36 -11.97 3.90 7.72
N LEU A 37 -11.56 4.69 8.72
CA LEU A 37 -11.73 4.39 10.15
C LEU A 37 -12.39 5.58 10.86
N CYS A 38 -13.37 5.34 11.73
CA CYS A 38 -13.89 6.42 12.58
C CYS A 38 -12.85 6.85 13.62
N TYR A 39 -13.07 7.99 14.26
CA TYR A 39 -12.17 8.54 15.28
C TYR A 39 -11.68 7.49 16.30
N GLU A 40 -12.59 6.69 16.87
CA GLU A 40 -12.25 5.65 17.86
C GLU A 40 -11.33 4.57 17.28
N HIS A 41 -11.63 4.05 16.09
CA HIS A 41 -10.80 3.01 15.47
C HIS A 41 -9.55 3.57 14.78
N HIS A 42 -9.49 4.88 14.51
CA HIS A 42 -8.32 5.54 13.93
C HIS A 42 -7.32 6.00 15.01
N ARG A 43 -7.80 6.54 16.13
CA ARG A 43 -6.98 7.23 17.14
C ARG A 43 -7.21 6.75 18.57
N GLY A 44 -8.29 6.02 18.84
CA GLY A 44 -8.61 5.49 20.17
C GLY A 44 -7.67 4.36 20.61
N ASN A 45 -7.97 3.78 21.77
CA ASN A 45 -7.10 2.78 22.40
C ASN A 45 -7.01 1.46 21.63
N LYS A 46 -7.99 1.18 20.77
CA LYS A 46 -8.03 0.00 19.88
C LYS A 46 -7.64 0.35 18.44
N SER A 47 -6.99 1.49 18.23
CA SER A 47 -6.52 1.89 16.91
C SER A 47 -5.21 1.18 16.53
N PRO A 48 -4.90 1.02 15.24
CA PRO A 48 -3.61 0.48 14.80
C PRO A 48 -2.41 1.33 15.28
N HIS A 49 -2.61 2.57 15.71
CA HIS A 49 -1.54 3.36 16.32
C HIS A 49 -1.18 2.87 17.74
N MET A 50 -2.12 2.25 18.45
CA MET A 50 -1.97 1.79 19.83
C MET A 50 -1.89 0.25 19.96
N ASP A 51 -2.38 -0.48 18.95
CA ASP A 51 -2.35 -1.94 18.89
C ASP A 51 -1.48 -2.42 17.71
N ARG A 52 -0.29 -2.93 18.05
CA ARG A 52 0.67 -3.48 17.07
C ARG A 52 0.11 -4.68 16.31
N ASN A 53 -0.70 -5.52 16.93
CA ASN A 53 -1.26 -6.69 16.24
C ASN A 53 -2.27 -6.24 15.18
N LEU A 54 -3.07 -5.23 15.48
CA LEU A 54 -4.00 -4.64 14.52
C LEU A 54 -3.28 -3.91 13.38
N ASP A 55 -2.22 -3.15 13.68
CA ASP A 55 -1.36 -2.52 12.65
C ASP A 55 -0.76 -3.56 11.69
N VAL A 56 -0.20 -4.65 12.25
CA VAL A 56 0.36 -5.74 11.45
C VAL A 56 -0.74 -6.43 10.63
N LYS A 57 -1.94 -6.62 11.19
CA LYS A 57 -3.07 -7.19 10.46
C LYS A 57 -3.42 -6.36 9.23
N TYR A 58 -3.61 -5.04 9.37
CA TYR A 58 -3.92 -4.18 8.23
C TYR A 58 -2.78 -4.15 7.20
N LYS A 59 -1.52 -4.23 7.65
CA LYS A 59 -0.37 -4.32 6.74
C LYS A 59 -0.33 -5.63 5.95
N ARG A 60 -0.69 -6.77 6.57
CA ARG A 60 -0.85 -8.04 5.86
C ARG A 60 -1.97 -7.97 4.82
N GLU A 61 -3.15 -7.49 5.20
CA GLU A 61 -4.28 -7.31 4.27
C GLU A 61 -3.92 -6.37 3.10
N PHE A 62 -3.15 -5.32 3.36
CA PHE A 62 -2.68 -4.43 2.30
C PHE A 62 -1.61 -5.08 1.41
N GLN A 63 -0.71 -5.89 1.97
CA GLN A 63 0.24 -6.66 1.18
C GLN A 63 -0.47 -7.66 0.26
N GLU A 64 -1.42 -8.44 0.78
CA GLU A 64 -2.22 -9.39 -0.01
C GLU A 64 -2.94 -8.65 -1.16
N ARG A 65 -3.45 -7.44 -0.90
CA ARG A 65 -4.05 -6.61 -1.95
C ARG A 65 -3.04 -6.19 -3.01
N LEU A 66 -1.82 -5.82 -2.63
CA LEU A 66 -0.76 -5.49 -3.59
C LEU A 66 -0.35 -6.73 -4.40
N GLU A 67 -0.19 -7.88 -3.77
CA GLU A 67 0.11 -9.15 -4.44
C GLU A 67 -0.97 -9.50 -5.47
N TYR A 68 -2.24 -9.32 -5.14
CA TYR A 68 -3.35 -9.46 -6.07
C TYR A 68 -3.26 -8.46 -7.23
N LEU A 69 -3.04 -7.17 -6.94
CA LEU A 69 -2.94 -6.11 -7.95
C LEU A 69 -1.77 -6.33 -8.94
N PHE A 70 -0.66 -6.92 -8.47
CA PHE A 70 0.51 -7.25 -9.28
C PHE A 70 0.56 -8.75 -9.65
N SER A 71 -0.55 -9.47 -9.67
CA SER A 71 -0.55 -10.93 -9.89
C SER A 71 -0.29 -11.38 -11.34
N ILE A 72 -0.46 -10.49 -12.33
CA ILE A 72 -0.49 -10.86 -13.75
C ILE A 72 0.91 -11.11 -14.33
N LYS A 73 1.91 -10.34 -13.90
CA LYS A 73 3.29 -10.37 -14.42
C LYS A 73 4.30 -10.53 -13.31
N GLU A 74 5.49 -10.97 -13.68
CA GLU A 74 6.64 -11.04 -12.78
C GLU A 74 7.40 -9.70 -12.72
N CYS A 75 7.34 -8.90 -13.79
CA CYS A 75 7.97 -7.58 -13.87
C CYS A 75 7.02 -6.50 -14.41
N TYR A 76 7.22 -5.26 -13.96
CA TYR A 76 6.41 -4.11 -14.35
C TYR A 76 7.26 -2.88 -14.65
N LEU A 77 6.90 -2.14 -15.68
CA LEU A 77 7.46 -0.83 -16.02
C LEU A 77 6.86 0.29 -15.14
N GLU A 78 7.53 1.45 -15.07
CA GLU A 78 7.05 2.60 -14.29
C GLU A 78 5.59 2.96 -14.61
N GLY A 79 5.21 2.95 -15.90
CA GLY A 79 3.85 3.30 -16.33
C GLY A 79 2.79 2.32 -15.83
N GLU A 80 3.14 1.04 -15.73
CA GLU A 80 2.24 0.00 -15.22
C GLU A 80 2.10 0.10 -13.70
N VAL A 81 3.21 0.30 -12.98
CA VAL A 81 3.19 0.58 -11.54
C VAL A 81 2.36 1.84 -11.25
N GLN A 82 2.48 2.88 -12.09
CA GLN A 82 1.69 4.10 -11.97
C GLN A 82 0.20 3.82 -12.09
N ALA A 83 -0.20 3.06 -13.11
CA ALA A 83 -1.60 2.73 -13.38
C ALA A 83 -2.19 1.85 -12.27
N ILE A 84 -1.46 0.81 -11.85
CA ILE A 84 -1.90 -0.14 -10.82
C ILE A 84 -2.04 0.54 -9.47
N LEU A 85 -1.06 1.35 -9.05
CA LEU A 85 -1.10 2.03 -7.75
C LEU A 85 -1.93 3.32 -7.76
N MET A 86 -2.32 3.80 -8.94
CA MET A 86 -3.08 5.05 -9.12
C MET A 86 -2.40 6.27 -8.48
N ILE A 87 -1.07 6.36 -8.60
CA ILE A 87 -0.26 7.47 -8.05
C ILE A 87 0.39 8.31 -9.15
N GLN A 88 0.97 9.45 -8.77
CA GLN A 88 1.70 10.29 -9.73
C GLN A 88 3.05 9.67 -10.09
N LYS A 89 3.51 9.89 -11.32
CA LYS A 89 4.82 9.43 -11.80
C LYS A 89 5.99 9.78 -10.86
N LYS A 90 5.95 10.97 -10.25
CA LYS A 90 6.98 11.40 -9.26
C LYS A 90 7.06 10.49 -8.04
N ASP A 91 5.96 9.88 -7.64
CA ASP A 91 5.89 8.98 -6.48
C ASP A 91 6.28 7.56 -6.90
N VAL A 92 5.91 7.10 -8.10
CA VAL A 92 6.44 5.85 -8.68
C VAL A 92 7.97 5.86 -8.72
N ARG A 93 8.56 6.96 -9.20
CA ARG A 93 10.02 7.12 -9.25
C ARG A 93 10.70 7.01 -7.89
N LYS A 94 10.01 7.34 -6.79
CA LYS A 94 10.55 7.13 -5.43
C LYS A 94 10.52 5.66 -5.03
N ILE A 95 9.47 4.93 -5.40
CA ILE A 95 9.32 3.48 -5.15
C ILE A 95 10.43 2.72 -5.87
N VAL A 96 10.63 3.00 -7.15
CA VAL A 96 11.55 2.24 -8.00
C VAL A 96 12.99 2.75 -7.99
N LYS A 97 13.29 3.85 -7.27
CA LYS A 97 14.58 4.55 -7.31
C LYS A 97 15.79 3.65 -7.08
N THR A 98 15.66 2.69 -6.17
CA THR A 98 16.75 1.78 -5.77
C THR A 98 16.58 0.38 -6.35
N LEU A 99 15.64 0.18 -7.27
CA LEU A 99 15.35 -1.11 -7.88
C LEU A 99 16.07 -1.24 -9.22
N CYS A 100 16.49 -2.46 -9.54
CA CYS A 100 17.06 -2.78 -10.84
C CYS A 100 15.95 -3.21 -11.81
N VAL A 101 16.04 -2.75 -13.06
CA VAL A 101 15.25 -3.33 -14.16
C VAL A 101 15.85 -4.69 -14.51
N VAL A 102 14.99 -5.68 -14.66
CA VAL A 102 15.34 -7.05 -15.05
C VAL A 102 14.53 -7.49 -16.25
N ILE A 103 14.96 -8.58 -16.87
CA ILE A 103 14.24 -9.28 -17.93
C ILE A 103 13.91 -10.68 -17.40
N MET A 104 12.64 -11.05 -17.39
CA MET A 104 12.15 -12.35 -16.92
C MET A 104 11.24 -12.95 -17.98
N GLY A 105 11.80 -13.87 -18.79
CA GLY A 105 11.12 -14.33 -20.01
C GLY A 105 10.96 -13.17 -20.99
N ASP A 106 9.72 -12.90 -21.41
CA ASP A 106 9.36 -11.79 -22.29
C ASP A 106 9.03 -10.49 -21.55
N ASP A 107 8.95 -10.51 -20.21
CA ASP A 107 8.66 -9.33 -19.40
C ASP A 107 9.94 -8.53 -19.08
N VAL A 108 9.87 -7.20 -19.21
CA VAL A 108 10.93 -6.26 -18.82
C VAL A 108 10.40 -5.25 -17.81
N GLY A 109 11.12 -5.05 -16.71
CA GLY A 109 10.72 -4.07 -15.70
C GLY A 109 11.31 -4.33 -14.32
N TYR A 110 10.71 -3.75 -13.30
CA TYR A 110 11.04 -4.02 -11.90
C TYR A 110 10.30 -5.25 -11.42
N LYS A 111 10.99 -6.11 -10.65
CA LYS A 111 10.38 -7.32 -10.10
C LYS A 111 9.17 -6.97 -9.23
N ARG A 112 8.10 -7.75 -9.36
CA ARG A 112 6.88 -7.64 -8.56
C ARG A 112 7.18 -7.53 -7.07
N GLU A 113 7.94 -8.48 -6.53
CA GLU A 113 8.23 -8.56 -5.09
C GLU A 113 8.96 -7.30 -4.59
N ASP A 114 9.91 -6.78 -5.37
CA ASP A 114 10.66 -5.57 -5.03
C ASP A 114 9.76 -4.32 -5.01
N ILE A 115 8.83 -4.20 -5.97
CA ILE A 115 7.83 -3.13 -6.00
C ILE A 115 6.96 -3.20 -4.74
N ILE A 116 6.41 -4.39 -4.43
CA ILE A 116 5.54 -4.61 -3.27
C ILE A 116 6.29 -4.28 -1.98
N LYS A 117 7.50 -4.79 -1.81
CA LYS A 117 8.33 -4.51 -0.64
C LYS A 117 8.60 -3.02 -0.46
N GLN A 118 8.90 -2.29 -1.55
CA GLN A 118 9.10 -0.84 -1.48
C GLN A 118 7.80 -0.09 -1.14
N ALA A 119 6.67 -0.48 -1.73
CA ALA A 119 5.35 0.07 -1.41
C ALA A 119 4.98 -0.17 0.07
N MET A 120 5.39 -1.29 0.64
CA MET A 120 5.21 -1.64 2.06
C MET A 120 6.21 -0.96 3.03
N GLY A 121 7.06 -0.05 2.54
CA GLY A 121 8.06 0.64 3.37
C GLY A 121 9.31 -0.21 3.66
N GLY A 122 9.68 -1.07 2.71
CA GLY A 122 10.91 -1.87 2.75
C GLY A 122 10.78 -3.19 3.50
N ARG A 123 9.57 -3.60 3.90
CA ARG A 123 9.31 -4.82 4.68
C ARG A 123 8.13 -5.58 4.11
N LEU A 124 8.17 -6.90 4.21
CA LEU A 124 7.03 -7.78 3.96
C LEU A 124 6.53 -8.34 5.29
N TYR A 125 5.26 -8.70 5.32
CA TYR A 125 4.52 -9.18 6.48
C TYR A 125 3.97 -10.56 6.12
N GLY A 126 4.70 -11.61 6.52
CA GLY A 126 4.19 -12.98 6.61
C GLY A 126 3.53 -13.24 7.94
#